data_AF-A0A9W4HMJ2-F1
#
_entry.id   AF-A0A9W4HMJ2-F1
#
_cell.length_a   1.000
_cell.length_b   1.000
_cell.length_c   1.000
_cell.angle_alpha   90.00
_cell.angle_beta   90.00
_cell.angle_gamma   90.00
#
_symmetry.space_group_name_H-M   'P 1'
#
loop_
_entity.id
_entity.type
_entity.pdbx_description
1 polymer ?
#
loop_
_entity_poly.entity_id
_entity_poly.type
_entity_poly.pdbx_seq_one_letter_code
_entity_poly.pdbx_strand_id
1 'polypeptide(L)'
;MIQLKPSSLALALSLFISSTLAEDGELSSTLVGCDEVSCPKEGINDRCTVEDNTFLGIGLSRIPDVPSSLTGFSLVKGVNVSAGMAGNDNDKPTRSFKSFYYLGTPSDVETRDLPGCVVVFNDAPSKEFNQNGTDVRAASGSCSDVIDKTCIKRLTEKATELADEADENICTRLERELESTSLDECNDFMGNGGNLGNFTVKSLGGLNAVKNSSDCWPIQPKSDQLMEIASVTALNDYTDTALYDEAYKITPVLTVFTGNDNSSLLDKPASQLTCLKVVTEEDPSDDENSSENFAVTVKASGFAAGIAVLAGIFALL
;
A
#
# COMPACT_ATOMS: atom_id res chain seq x y z
N MET A 1 -79.62 3.80 14.37
CA MET A 1 -78.60 4.00 15.42
C MET A 1 -77.33 3.33 14.94
N ILE A 2 -76.22 4.07 14.98
CA ILE A 2 -74.80 3.74 14.70
C ILE A 2 -74.24 4.78 13.71
N GLN A 3 -73.68 5.80 14.33
CA GLN A 3 -72.80 6.82 13.76
C GLN A 3 -71.40 6.21 13.63
N LEU A 4 -70.78 6.28 12.44
CA LEU A 4 -69.36 6.00 12.24
C LEU A 4 -68.66 7.32 11.91
N LYS A 5 -67.70 7.69 12.78
CA LYS A 5 -66.85 8.87 12.70
C LYS A 5 -65.93 8.85 11.46
N PRO A 6 -65.69 9.98 10.80
CA PRO A 6 -64.53 10.18 9.94
C PRO A 6 -63.37 10.77 10.77
N SER A 7 -62.16 10.24 10.62
CA SER A 7 -60.90 10.96 10.77
C SER A 7 -59.73 9.98 10.66
N SER A 8 -59.01 10.01 9.55
CA SER A 8 -57.67 10.60 9.51
C SER A 8 -56.97 10.24 8.20
N LEU A 9 -56.63 11.29 7.47
CA LEU A 9 -55.83 11.30 6.26
C LEU A 9 -54.40 10.78 6.49
N ALA A 10 -53.93 10.06 5.47
CA ALA A 10 -52.60 10.13 4.83
C ALA A 10 -51.33 10.10 5.67
N LEU A 11 -50.52 9.06 5.45
CA LEU A 11 -49.08 9.20 5.24
C LEU A 11 -48.56 7.98 4.45
N ALA A 12 -48.61 8.10 3.12
CA ALA A 12 -47.73 7.36 2.23
C ALA A 12 -46.53 8.27 1.98
N LEU A 13 -45.34 7.95 2.49
CA LEU A 13 -44.09 8.54 2.02
C LEU A 13 -42.88 7.67 2.40
N SER A 14 -42.13 7.29 1.36
CA SER A 14 -40.68 7.11 1.32
C SER A 14 -40.01 6.05 2.21
N LEU A 15 -39.84 4.85 1.66
CA LEU A 15 -38.64 4.01 1.85
C LEU A 15 -38.06 3.68 0.47
N PHE A 16 -37.73 4.72 -0.30
CA PHE A 16 -36.60 4.60 -1.22
C PHE A 16 -35.38 4.90 -0.36
N ILE A 17 -34.81 3.86 0.25
CA ILE A 17 -33.42 3.92 0.65
C ILE A 17 -32.70 4.03 -0.69
N SER A 18 -32.33 5.26 -1.05
CA SER A 18 -31.33 5.50 -2.07
C SER A 18 -30.10 4.75 -1.60
N SER A 19 -29.93 3.52 -2.07
CA SER A 19 -28.60 2.98 -2.31
C SER A 19 -27.98 3.98 -3.27
N THR A 20 -27.30 4.99 -2.72
CA THR A 20 -26.25 5.67 -3.46
C THR A 20 -25.33 4.53 -3.86
N LEU A 21 -25.47 4.09 -5.12
CA LEU A 21 -24.35 3.53 -5.85
C LEU A 21 -23.25 4.57 -5.64
N ALA A 22 -22.29 4.26 -4.75
CA ALA A 22 -21.03 4.97 -4.80
C ALA A 22 -20.57 4.87 -6.26
N GLU A 23 -19.99 5.94 -6.80
CA GLU A 23 -19.19 5.83 -8.01
C GLU A 23 -18.03 4.87 -7.67
N ASP A 24 -18.29 3.57 -7.79
CA ASP A 24 -17.37 2.51 -7.42
C ASP A 24 -16.20 2.58 -8.41
N GLY A 25 -15.07 3.14 -7.98
CA GLY A 25 -13.76 2.77 -8.50
C GLY A 25 -12.77 3.88 -8.83
N GLU A 26 -13.17 5.15 -8.87
CA GLU A 26 -12.23 6.26 -9.12
C GLU A 26 -11.62 6.75 -7.80
N LEU A 27 -10.29 6.72 -7.71
CA LEU A 27 -9.57 7.21 -6.53
C LEU A 27 -9.48 8.73 -6.59
N SER A 28 -9.58 9.39 -5.44
CA SER A 28 -9.42 10.86 -5.34
C SER A 28 -8.07 11.39 -5.83
N SER A 29 -7.03 10.56 -5.87
CA SER A 29 -5.71 10.89 -6.44
C SER A 29 -4.97 9.63 -6.90
N THR A 30 -3.80 9.81 -7.51
CA THR A 30 -2.95 8.71 -8.00
C THR A 30 -2.52 7.75 -6.89
N LEU A 31 -2.30 8.25 -5.67
CA LEU A 31 -1.90 7.46 -4.51
C LEU A 31 -2.69 7.94 -3.28
N VAL A 32 -3.52 7.06 -2.74
CA VAL A 32 -4.41 7.35 -1.60
C VAL A 32 -4.08 6.50 -0.38
N GLY A 33 -4.47 7.00 0.79
CA GLY A 33 -4.24 6.37 2.08
C GLY A 33 -5.46 5.67 2.66
N CYS A 34 -5.41 5.47 3.98
CA CYS A 34 -6.44 4.75 4.73
C CYS A 34 -7.81 5.45 4.78
N ASP A 35 -7.84 6.79 4.75
CA ASP A 35 -9.11 7.54 4.75
C ASP A 35 -9.98 7.21 3.53
N GLU A 36 -9.39 7.10 2.33
CA GLU A 36 -10.12 6.77 1.11
C GLU A 36 -10.69 5.34 1.19
N VAL A 37 -9.89 4.38 1.66
CA VAL A 37 -10.32 2.98 1.76
C VAL A 37 -11.06 2.67 3.06
N SER A 38 -11.35 3.68 3.90
CA SER A 38 -12.04 3.52 5.18
C SER A 38 -11.39 2.47 6.10
N CYS A 39 -10.07 2.56 6.30
CA CYS A 39 -9.41 1.71 7.30
C CYS A 39 -10.01 1.94 8.70
N PRO A 40 -10.07 0.89 9.54
CA PRO A 40 -10.27 1.06 10.98
C PRO A 40 -9.21 1.97 11.60
N LYS A 41 -9.61 2.68 12.66
CA LYS A 41 -8.71 3.48 13.50
C LYS A 41 -8.61 2.87 14.88
N GLU A 42 -7.42 2.91 15.46
CA GLU A 42 -7.13 2.59 16.85
C GLU A 42 -6.71 3.88 17.56
N GLY A 43 -7.65 4.49 18.28
CA GLY A 43 -7.47 5.82 18.87
C GLY A 43 -7.28 6.87 17.77
N ILE A 44 -6.11 7.50 17.83
CA ILE A 44 -5.42 8.22 16.77
C ILE A 44 -5.49 7.59 15.40
N ASN A 45 -4.98 6.37 15.33
CA ASN A 45 -4.12 5.96 14.24
C ASN A 45 -4.80 4.97 13.30
N ASP A 46 -4.52 5.10 12.01
CA ASP A 46 -4.83 4.10 11.00
C ASP A 46 -4.29 2.71 11.37
N ARG A 47 -5.17 1.70 11.22
CA ARG A 47 -4.84 0.28 11.41
C ARG A 47 -5.54 -0.56 10.37
N CYS A 48 -4.72 -1.21 9.53
CA CYS A 48 -5.23 -2.13 8.53
C CYS A 48 -4.60 -3.51 8.67
N THR A 49 -5.40 -4.53 9.01
CA THR A 49 -4.89 -5.90 9.11
C THR A 49 -5.24 -6.71 7.86
N VAL A 50 -4.25 -7.32 7.23
CA VAL A 50 -4.46 -8.26 6.12
C VAL A 50 -3.78 -9.58 6.48
N GLU A 51 -4.58 -10.64 6.54
CA GLU A 51 -4.20 -11.93 7.13
C GLU A 51 -3.69 -11.75 8.56
N ASP A 52 -2.42 -12.07 8.80
CA ASP A 52 -1.75 -11.97 10.10
C ASP A 52 -0.90 -10.69 10.25
N ASN A 53 -1.00 -9.75 9.31
CA ASN A 53 -0.14 -8.57 9.26
C ASN A 53 -0.95 -7.28 9.48
N THR A 54 -0.67 -6.57 10.57
CA THR A 54 -1.26 -5.26 10.86
C THR A 54 -0.34 -4.15 10.37
N PHE A 55 -0.87 -3.27 9.53
CA PHE A 55 -0.15 -2.14 8.96
C PHE A 55 -0.46 -0.84 9.72
N LEU A 56 0.56 0.01 9.86
CA LEU A 56 0.41 1.36 10.41
C LEU A 56 -0.34 2.33 9.49
N GLY A 57 -0.61 1.90 8.26
CA GLY A 57 -1.27 2.64 7.21
C GLY A 57 -1.06 1.90 5.88
N ILE A 58 -1.71 2.38 4.83
CA ILE A 58 -1.60 1.80 3.49
C ILE A 58 -1.34 2.89 2.44
N GLY A 59 -0.90 2.47 1.27
CA GLY A 59 -0.96 3.25 0.05
C GLY A 59 -1.61 2.43 -1.05
N LEU A 60 -2.65 2.97 -1.68
CA LEU A 60 -3.36 2.35 -2.80
C LEU A 60 -3.18 3.22 -4.04
N SER A 61 -2.82 2.59 -5.17
CA SER A 61 -2.69 3.26 -6.46
C SER A 61 -3.24 2.38 -7.58
N ARG A 62 -3.97 2.95 -8.53
CA ARG A 62 -4.30 2.25 -9.78
C ARG A 62 -3.06 2.11 -10.65
N ILE A 63 -2.94 1.01 -11.37
CA ILE A 63 -1.88 0.89 -12.37
C ILE A 63 -2.24 1.83 -13.54
N PRO A 64 -1.44 2.87 -13.84
CA PRO A 64 -1.79 3.88 -14.84
C PRO A 64 -1.65 3.31 -16.26
N ASP A 65 -2.36 3.92 -17.22
CA ASP A 65 -2.15 3.69 -18.66
C ASP A 65 -2.17 2.20 -19.09
N VAL A 66 -2.97 1.37 -18.42
CA VAL A 66 -3.14 -0.05 -18.76
C VAL A 66 -4.23 -0.24 -19.83
N PRO A 67 -4.14 -1.29 -20.66
CA PRO A 67 -5.23 -1.69 -21.56
C PRO A 67 -6.54 -1.92 -20.79
N SER A 68 -7.67 -1.78 -21.48
CA SER A 68 -9.00 -1.87 -20.86
C SER A 68 -9.28 -3.19 -20.14
N SER A 69 -8.65 -4.29 -20.55
CA SER A 69 -8.76 -5.59 -19.89
C SER A 69 -8.06 -5.68 -18.52
N LEU A 70 -7.20 -4.72 -18.19
CA LEU A 70 -6.59 -4.55 -16.88
C LEU A 70 -7.23 -3.41 -16.07
N THR A 71 -8.37 -2.87 -16.52
CA THR A 71 -9.10 -1.84 -15.77
C THR A 71 -9.44 -2.37 -14.38
N GLY A 72 -9.22 -1.55 -13.35
CA GLY A 72 -9.44 -1.93 -11.95
C GLY A 72 -8.22 -2.54 -11.27
N PHE A 73 -7.20 -2.96 -12.03
CA PHE A 73 -5.95 -3.43 -11.42
C PHE A 73 -5.30 -2.29 -10.63
N SER A 74 -4.78 -2.64 -9.45
CA SER A 74 -4.21 -1.69 -8.51
C SER A 74 -3.07 -2.32 -7.74
N LEU A 75 -2.27 -1.48 -7.09
CA LEU A 75 -1.22 -1.91 -6.20
C LEU A 75 -1.46 -1.31 -4.82
N VAL A 76 -1.21 -2.13 -3.80
CA VAL A 76 -1.32 -1.72 -2.40
C VAL A 76 0.02 -1.95 -1.72
N LYS A 77 0.49 -0.96 -0.97
CA LYS A 77 1.59 -1.11 -0.02
C LYS A 77 1.06 -1.01 1.40
N GLY A 78 1.47 -1.92 2.28
CA GLY A 78 1.29 -1.83 3.72
C GLY A 78 2.63 -1.99 4.43
N VAL A 79 2.81 -1.36 5.59
CA VAL A 79 4.03 -1.52 6.39
C VAL A 79 3.67 -1.96 7.79
N ASN A 80 4.21 -3.11 8.19
CA ASN A 80 4.21 -3.59 9.57
C ASN A 80 5.54 -3.21 10.21
N VAL A 81 5.49 -2.58 11.37
CA VAL A 81 6.69 -2.17 12.11
C VAL A 81 6.66 -2.84 13.46
N SER A 82 7.74 -3.49 13.86
CA SER A 82 7.81 -4.08 15.20
C SER A 82 7.71 -2.99 16.28
N ALA A 83 7.02 -3.29 17.38
CA ALA A 83 6.90 -2.41 18.53
C ALA A 83 8.25 -1.83 19.00
N GLY A 84 8.23 -0.58 19.48
CA GLY A 84 9.40 0.07 20.04
C GLY A 84 9.93 -0.68 21.26
N MET A 85 11.24 -0.96 21.30
CA MET A 85 11.86 -1.51 22.50
C MET A 85 12.07 -0.38 23.53
N ALA A 86 11.56 -0.55 24.75
CA ALA A 86 11.97 0.29 25.87
C ALA A 86 13.36 -0.18 26.35
N GLY A 87 14.44 0.46 25.87
CA GLY A 87 15.80 0.08 26.26
C GLY A 87 16.89 1.01 25.71
N ASN A 88 18.12 0.79 26.18
CA ASN A 88 19.30 1.59 25.81
C ASN A 88 19.88 1.27 24.41
N ASP A 89 19.16 0.50 23.59
CA ASP A 89 19.62 0.01 22.28
C ASP A 89 18.90 0.72 21.11
N ASN A 90 18.38 1.93 21.35
CA ASN A 90 17.62 2.70 20.36
C ASN A 90 18.41 3.03 19.09
N ASP A 91 19.74 3.08 19.17
CA ASP A 91 20.62 3.42 18.04
C ASP A 91 21.05 2.17 17.23
N LYS A 92 20.61 0.97 17.62
CA LYS A 92 20.98 -0.27 16.92
C LYS A 92 19.95 -0.61 15.84
N PRO A 93 20.38 -1.03 14.63
CA PRO A 93 19.49 -1.40 13.54
C PRO A 93 18.84 -2.76 13.78
N THR A 94 17.91 -2.82 14.72
CA THR A 94 17.26 -4.06 15.19
C THR A 94 15.73 -3.99 15.11
N ARG A 95 15.16 -2.80 14.86
CA ARG A 95 13.74 -2.64 14.61
C ARG A 95 13.41 -3.13 13.21
N SER A 96 12.42 -4.02 13.11
CA SER A 96 12.00 -4.60 11.84
C SER A 96 10.92 -3.74 11.20
N PHE A 97 11.15 -3.35 9.94
CA PHE A 97 10.21 -2.68 9.07
C PHE A 97 9.89 -3.62 7.91
N LYS A 98 8.71 -4.23 7.94
CA LYS A 98 8.28 -5.19 6.92
C LYS A 98 7.27 -4.52 5.99
N SER A 99 7.72 -4.20 4.79
CA SER A 99 6.86 -3.70 3.70
C SER A 99 6.24 -4.88 2.97
N PHE A 100 4.93 -4.79 2.74
CA PHE A 100 4.16 -5.75 1.96
C PHE A 100 3.59 -5.04 0.74
N TYR A 101 3.57 -5.77 -0.38
CA TYR A 101 3.06 -5.29 -1.65
C TYR A 101 2.02 -6.28 -2.15
N TYR A 102 0.86 -5.76 -2.52
CA TYR A 102 -0.25 -6.55 -3.04
C TYR A 102 -0.65 -6.07 -4.42
N LEU A 103 -1.02 -7.02 -5.27
CA LEU A 103 -1.75 -6.75 -6.51
C LEU A 103 -3.25 -6.88 -6.22
N GLY A 104 -3.96 -5.80 -6.53
CA GLY A 104 -5.42 -5.72 -6.51
C GLY A 104 -6.00 -6.07 -7.86
N THR A 105 -7.05 -6.90 -7.90
CA THR A 105 -7.73 -7.29 -9.15
C THR A 105 -9.24 -7.33 -8.98
N PRO A 106 -10.01 -7.03 -10.04
CA PRO A 106 -11.45 -7.24 -10.05
C PRO A 106 -11.83 -8.68 -9.67
N SER A 107 -12.96 -8.83 -8.98
CA SER A 107 -13.43 -10.12 -8.44
C SER A 107 -13.67 -11.22 -9.49
N ASP A 108 -13.87 -10.84 -10.76
CA ASP A 108 -14.12 -11.71 -11.90
C ASP A 108 -12.83 -12.15 -12.63
N VAL A 109 -11.67 -11.66 -12.22
CA VAL A 109 -10.37 -12.06 -12.79
C VAL A 109 -9.86 -13.35 -12.14
N GLU A 110 -9.50 -14.34 -12.97
CA GLU A 110 -8.80 -15.54 -12.53
C GLU A 110 -7.30 -15.25 -12.38
N THR A 111 -6.85 -15.10 -11.13
CA THR A 111 -5.51 -14.63 -10.79
C THR A 111 -4.43 -15.71 -10.76
N ARG A 112 -4.84 -16.99 -10.73
CA ARG A 112 -3.92 -18.13 -10.67
C ARG A 112 -3.03 -18.27 -11.90
N ASP A 113 -3.53 -17.83 -13.05
CA ASP A 113 -2.82 -17.94 -14.33
C ASP A 113 -2.48 -16.55 -14.90
N LEU A 114 -2.46 -15.50 -14.07
CA LEU A 114 -2.16 -14.14 -14.49
C LEU A 114 -0.72 -14.08 -15.04
N PRO A 115 -0.54 -13.93 -16.36
CA PRO A 115 0.77 -14.10 -16.95
C PRO A 115 1.51 -12.76 -16.91
N GLY A 116 2.69 -12.77 -16.29
CA GLY A 116 3.47 -11.56 -16.09
C GLY A 116 4.44 -11.63 -14.92
N CYS A 117 5.05 -10.48 -14.68
CA CYS A 117 6.05 -10.28 -13.64
C CYS A 117 5.81 -8.95 -12.93
N VAL A 118 6.35 -8.86 -11.74
CA VAL A 118 6.47 -7.60 -11.02
C VAL A 118 7.88 -7.44 -10.50
N VAL A 119 8.39 -6.22 -10.63
CA VAL A 119 9.69 -5.80 -10.10
C VAL A 119 9.46 -4.77 -9.02
N VAL A 120 9.93 -5.05 -7.82
CA VAL A 120 9.91 -4.12 -6.69
C VAL A 120 11.30 -3.56 -6.51
N PHE A 121 11.47 -2.25 -6.72
CA PHE A 121 12.73 -1.56 -6.51
C PHE A 121 12.85 -1.20 -5.02
N ASN A 122 13.77 -1.85 -4.33
CA ASN A 122 13.86 -1.86 -2.87
C ASN A 122 14.44 -0.54 -2.29
N ASP A 123 15.19 0.18 -3.11
CA ASP A 123 15.76 1.49 -2.77
C ASP A 123 14.83 2.63 -3.24
N ALA A 124 14.81 3.73 -2.48
CA ALA A 124 13.96 4.86 -2.78
C ALA A 124 14.56 5.75 -3.89
N PRO A 125 13.72 6.43 -4.70
CA PRO A 125 14.17 7.54 -5.53
C PRO A 125 14.80 8.67 -4.71
N SER A 126 15.68 9.47 -5.33
CA SER A 126 16.33 10.62 -4.68
C SER A 126 15.38 11.78 -4.38
N LYS A 127 14.25 11.83 -5.08
CA LYS A 127 13.22 12.86 -4.93
C LYS A 127 12.05 12.31 -4.13
N GLU A 128 11.45 13.19 -3.34
CA GLU A 128 10.21 12.93 -2.61
C GLU A 128 9.01 13.51 -3.35
N PHE A 129 7.80 13.02 -3.06
CA PHE A 129 6.56 13.67 -3.51
C PHE A 129 6.48 15.08 -2.90
N ASN A 130 6.53 16.10 -3.77
CA ASN A 130 6.44 17.55 -3.54
C ASN A 130 6.38 17.99 -2.06
N GLN A 131 7.45 18.47 -1.40
CA GLN A 131 8.28 19.67 -1.61
C GLN A 131 7.58 21.03 -1.49
N ASN A 132 6.87 21.27 -0.38
CA ASN A 132 6.60 22.60 0.20
C ASN A 132 6.14 22.51 1.68
N GLY A 133 6.84 21.71 2.49
CA GLY A 133 6.54 21.59 3.93
C GLY A 133 5.33 20.72 4.27
N THR A 134 4.78 19.97 3.30
CA THR A 134 3.83 18.91 3.59
C THR A 134 4.53 17.79 4.34
N ASP A 135 3.88 17.30 5.37
CA ASP A 135 4.29 16.12 6.13
C ASP A 135 4.55 14.93 5.19
N VAL A 136 5.73 14.29 5.31
CA VAL A 136 6.15 13.12 4.52
C VAL A 136 5.10 11.99 4.56
N ARG A 137 4.33 11.92 5.65
CA ARG A 137 3.24 10.95 5.82
C ARG A 137 2.08 11.22 4.88
N ALA A 138 1.63 12.47 4.81
CA ALA A 138 0.48 12.90 4.03
C ALA A 138 0.80 13.16 2.55
N ALA A 139 2.09 13.35 2.21
CA ALA A 139 2.50 13.57 0.83
C ALA A 139 2.01 12.45 -0.10
N SER A 140 1.62 12.78 -1.33
CA SER A 140 1.19 11.80 -2.32
C SER A 140 1.61 12.27 -3.72
N GLY A 141 1.70 11.33 -4.67
CA GLY A 141 2.15 11.64 -6.01
C GLY A 141 2.24 10.41 -6.92
N SER A 142 2.78 10.64 -8.10
CA SER A 142 3.02 9.66 -9.15
C SER A 142 4.51 9.43 -9.34
N CYS A 143 4.92 8.33 -9.99
CA CYS A 143 6.34 8.14 -10.31
C CYS A 143 6.93 9.31 -11.11
N SER A 144 6.15 9.99 -11.94
CA SER A 144 6.65 11.10 -12.75
C SER A 144 7.03 12.35 -11.94
N ASP A 145 6.63 12.41 -10.67
CA ASP A 145 7.01 13.48 -9.74
C ASP A 145 8.41 13.25 -9.14
N VAL A 146 8.87 11.99 -9.11
CA VAL A 146 10.10 11.59 -8.41
C VAL A 146 11.16 10.91 -9.29
N ILE A 147 10.76 10.37 -10.45
CA ILE A 147 11.62 9.70 -11.42
C ILE A 147 11.50 10.42 -12.77
N ASP A 148 12.63 10.56 -13.47
CA ASP A 148 12.65 11.18 -14.80
C ASP A 148 11.75 10.43 -15.78
N LYS A 149 10.88 11.16 -16.50
CA LYS A 149 9.91 10.58 -17.44
C LYS A 149 10.58 9.78 -18.55
N THR A 150 11.79 10.16 -18.96
CA THR A 150 12.59 9.43 -19.96
C THR A 150 13.03 8.08 -19.41
N CYS A 151 13.47 8.03 -18.14
CA CYS A 151 13.78 6.78 -17.46
C CYS A 151 12.55 5.88 -17.35
N ILE A 152 11.42 6.41 -16.86
CA ILE A 152 10.16 5.66 -16.73
C ILE A 152 9.79 5.02 -18.08
N LYS A 153 9.77 5.84 -19.13
CA LYS A 153 9.47 5.39 -20.49
C LYS A 153 10.43 4.31 -20.97
N ARG A 154 11.75 4.51 -20.78
CA ARG A 154 12.74 3.56 -21.27
C ARG A 154 12.63 2.21 -20.55
N LEU A 155 12.39 2.24 -19.24
CA LEU A 155 12.21 1.06 -18.42
C LEU A 155 10.95 0.28 -18.82
N THR A 156 9.81 0.96 -19.02
CA THR A 156 8.56 0.30 -19.43
C THR A 156 8.60 -0.19 -20.87
N GLU A 157 9.21 0.54 -21.81
CA GLU A 157 9.43 0.08 -23.18
C GLU A 157 10.28 -1.19 -23.20
N LYS A 158 11.42 -1.17 -22.49
CA LYS A 158 12.32 -2.32 -22.42
C LYS A 158 11.62 -3.55 -21.84
N ALA A 159 10.87 -3.40 -20.76
CA ALA A 159 10.13 -4.49 -20.16
C ALA A 159 9.04 -5.06 -21.09
N THR A 160 8.37 -4.18 -21.84
CA THR A 160 7.34 -4.57 -22.82
C THR A 160 7.95 -5.31 -24.01
N GLU A 161 9.10 -4.86 -24.53
CA GLU A 161 9.84 -5.53 -25.60
C GLU A 161 10.22 -6.96 -25.20
N LEU A 162 10.76 -7.16 -23.99
CA LEU A 162 11.13 -8.48 -23.50
C LEU A 162 9.91 -9.41 -23.37
N ALA A 163 8.75 -8.85 -23.00
CA ALA A 163 7.51 -9.57 -22.77
C ALA A 163 6.81 -10.02 -24.07
N ASP A 164 7.17 -9.43 -25.21
CA ASP A 164 6.64 -9.79 -26.54
C ASP A 164 7.36 -11.01 -27.13
N GLU A 165 8.51 -11.38 -26.58
CA GLU A 165 9.32 -12.47 -27.10
C GLU A 165 8.86 -13.83 -26.53
N ALA A 166 8.47 -14.74 -27.43
CA ALA A 166 7.69 -15.95 -27.13
C ALA A 166 8.46 -17.13 -26.49
N ASP A 167 9.64 -16.91 -25.89
CA ASP A 167 10.45 -17.97 -25.30
C ASP A 167 11.11 -17.56 -23.99
N GLU A 168 11.24 -18.54 -23.08
CA GLU A 168 11.84 -18.46 -21.73
C GLU A 168 10.92 -17.86 -20.63
N ASN A 169 11.27 -18.08 -19.36
CA ASN A 169 10.56 -17.47 -18.22
C ASN A 169 10.83 -15.95 -18.24
N ILE A 170 9.83 -15.17 -18.66
CA ILE A 170 9.90 -13.72 -18.79
C ILE A 170 10.45 -13.03 -17.54
N CYS A 171 10.15 -13.53 -16.34
CA CYS A 171 10.60 -12.89 -15.10
C CYS A 171 12.10 -13.05 -14.88
N THR A 172 12.64 -14.24 -15.14
CA THR A 172 14.09 -14.49 -15.05
C THR A 172 14.86 -13.69 -16.10
N ARG A 173 14.28 -13.55 -17.29
CA ARG A 173 14.89 -12.75 -18.35
C ARG A 173 14.86 -11.26 -18.03
N LEU A 174 13.73 -10.76 -17.53
CA LEU A 174 13.58 -9.38 -17.09
C LEU A 174 14.59 -9.06 -15.99
N GLU A 175 14.74 -9.94 -15.00
CA GLU A 175 15.75 -9.83 -13.93
C GLU A 175 17.16 -9.68 -14.51
N ARG A 176 17.59 -10.63 -15.36
CA ARG A 176 18.91 -10.58 -16.01
C ARG A 176 19.13 -9.32 -16.84
N GLU A 177 18.10 -8.86 -17.56
CA GLU A 177 18.22 -7.68 -18.40
C GLU A 177 18.37 -6.41 -17.54
N LEU A 178 17.59 -6.28 -16.46
CA LEU A 178 17.69 -5.15 -15.54
C LEU A 178 19.00 -5.15 -14.75
N GLU A 179 19.59 -6.31 -14.48
CA GLU A 179 20.92 -6.43 -13.85
C GLU A 179 22.07 -6.03 -14.79
N SER A 180 21.93 -6.31 -16.09
CA SER A 180 23.01 -6.16 -17.07
C SER A 180 22.94 -4.90 -17.92
N THR A 181 21.78 -4.25 -18.00
CA THR A 181 21.58 -3.06 -18.84
C THR A 181 21.99 -1.79 -18.12
N SER A 182 22.95 -1.06 -18.69
CA SER A 182 23.13 0.37 -18.35
C SER A 182 21.99 1.16 -19.00
N LEU A 183 21.10 1.71 -18.17
CA LEU A 183 20.08 2.65 -18.62
C LEU A 183 20.58 4.05 -18.25
N ASP A 184 21.33 4.68 -19.15
CA ASP A 184 21.94 6.00 -18.90
C ASP A 184 20.86 7.07 -18.62
N GLU A 185 19.66 6.90 -19.18
CA GLU A 185 18.49 7.73 -18.90
C GLU A 185 17.99 7.60 -17.45
N CYS A 186 18.35 6.51 -16.77
CA CYS A 186 18.01 6.18 -15.39
C CYS A 186 19.17 6.43 -14.41
N ASN A 187 20.16 7.25 -14.77
CA ASN A 187 21.34 7.47 -13.94
C ASN A 187 21.07 8.06 -12.53
N ASP A 188 19.92 8.68 -12.34
CA ASP A 188 19.43 9.25 -11.06
C ASP A 188 18.16 8.53 -10.58
N PHE A 189 17.95 7.27 -10.97
CA PHE A 189 16.75 6.51 -10.58
C PHE A 189 16.64 6.35 -9.06
N MET A 190 17.78 6.22 -8.36
CA MET A 190 17.88 6.01 -6.91
C MET A 190 18.84 6.98 -6.20
N GLY A 191 19.28 8.06 -6.85
CA GLY A 191 20.20 9.04 -6.25
C GLY A 191 21.65 8.62 -6.07
N ASN A 192 21.99 7.33 -6.23
CA ASN A 192 23.32 6.78 -5.94
C ASN A 192 24.17 6.45 -7.18
N GLY A 193 23.85 7.03 -8.35
CA GLY A 193 24.58 6.81 -9.61
C GLY A 193 24.09 5.60 -10.41
N GLY A 194 24.64 5.43 -11.62
CA GLY A 194 24.05 4.82 -12.83
C GLY A 194 23.45 3.42 -12.86
N ASN A 195 23.02 2.84 -11.74
CA ASN A 195 22.34 1.56 -11.69
C ASN A 195 20.89 1.70 -11.19
N LEU A 196 20.08 0.66 -11.43
CA LEU A 196 18.72 0.53 -10.92
C LEU A 196 18.67 0.01 -9.48
N GLY A 197 19.80 0.03 -8.75
CA GLY A 197 20.01 -0.48 -7.40
C GLY A 197 19.46 -1.87 -7.13
N ASN A 198 19.00 -2.10 -5.90
CA ASN A 198 18.49 -3.39 -5.45
C ASN A 198 17.01 -3.55 -5.82
N PHE A 199 16.66 -4.66 -6.44
CA PHE A 199 15.28 -4.97 -6.79
C PHE A 199 14.98 -6.47 -6.65
N THR A 200 13.70 -6.79 -6.58
CA THR A 200 13.20 -8.17 -6.54
C THR A 200 12.25 -8.40 -7.70
N VAL A 201 12.41 -9.51 -8.44
CA VAL A 201 11.47 -9.91 -9.48
C VAL A 201 10.65 -11.11 -9.03
N LYS A 202 9.33 -11.06 -9.25
CA LYS A 202 8.39 -12.15 -8.95
C LYS A 202 7.44 -12.39 -10.12
N SER A 203 7.05 -13.65 -10.31
CA SER A 203 5.98 -13.99 -11.24
C SER A 203 4.62 -13.63 -10.65
N LEU A 204 3.72 -13.16 -11.51
CA LEU A 204 2.31 -12.95 -11.16
C LEU A 204 1.48 -14.24 -11.27
N GLY A 205 2.04 -15.29 -11.87
CA GLY A 205 1.39 -16.60 -11.96
C GLY A 205 1.44 -17.37 -10.64
N GLY A 206 0.39 -18.14 -10.35
CA GLY A 206 0.29 -19.00 -9.18
C GLY A 206 0.03 -18.26 -7.86
N LEU A 207 -0.30 -16.97 -7.91
CA LEU A 207 -0.64 -16.20 -6.72
C LEU A 207 -1.99 -16.65 -6.16
N ASN A 208 -2.09 -16.66 -4.83
CA ASN A 208 -3.34 -16.93 -4.14
C ASN A 208 -3.92 -15.63 -3.61
N ALA A 209 -5.24 -15.48 -3.75
CA ALA A 209 -5.95 -14.42 -3.07
C ALA A 209 -5.76 -14.56 -1.56
N VAL A 210 -5.35 -13.47 -0.92
CA VAL A 210 -5.25 -13.40 0.53
C VAL A 210 -6.65 -13.46 1.13
N LYS A 211 -6.75 -14.05 2.31
CA LYS A 211 -8.04 -14.09 2.99
C LYS A 211 -8.37 -12.70 3.51
N ASN A 212 -9.58 -12.24 3.21
CA ASN A 212 -10.15 -11.10 3.92
C ASN A 212 -10.37 -11.52 5.39
N SER A 213 -9.42 -11.15 6.25
CA SER A 213 -9.35 -11.62 7.63
C SER A 213 -9.75 -10.56 8.65
N SER A 214 -10.08 -9.33 8.24
CA SER A 214 -10.25 -8.23 9.20
C SER A 214 -11.26 -7.16 8.77
N ASP A 215 -11.48 -6.21 9.69
CA ASP A 215 -12.27 -4.99 9.51
C ASP A 215 -11.67 -4.02 8.46
N CYS A 216 -10.47 -4.32 7.94
CA CYS A 216 -9.83 -3.56 6.88
C CYS A 216 -9.64 -4.40 5.61
N TRP A 217 -10.06 -3.84 4.48
CA TRP A 217 -9.73 -4.37 3.15
C TRP A 217 -9.12 -3.23 2.32
N PRO A 218 -7.79 -3.16 2.14
CA PRO A 218 -7.10 -1.93 1.69
C PRO A 218 -7.16 -1.68 0.17
N ILE A 219 -8.31 -1.92 -0.43
CA ILE A 219 -8.57 -1.73 -1.86
C ILE A 219 -9.99 -1.17 -2.07
N GLN A 220 -10.22 -0.62 -3.26
CA GLN A 220 -11.55 -0.29 -3.76
C GLN A 220 -11.74 -0.79 -5.20
N PRO A 221 -12.95 -1.23 -5.59
CA PRO A 221 -14.08 -1.51 -4.70
C PRO A 221 -13.76 -2.64 -3.72
N LYS A 222 -14.52 -2.75 -2.63
CA LYS A 222 -14.27 -3.74 -1.57
C LYS A 222 -14.45 -5.19 -2.03
N SER A 223 -15.08 -5.40 -3.18
CA SER A 223 -15.22 -6.69 -3.84
C SER A 223 -13.92 -7.21 -4.45
N ASP A 224 -12.96 -6.33 -4.73
CA ASP A 224 -11.72 -6.71 -5.40
C ASP A 224 -10.87 -7.66 -4.55
N GLN A 225 -10.12 -8.51 -5.23
CA GLN A 225 -9.21 -9.47 -4.62
C GLN A 225 -7.82 -8.85 -4.42
N LEU A 226 -7.12 -9.29 -3.39
CA LEU A 226 -5.72 -8.93 -3.13
C LEU A 226 -4.84 -10.18 -3.19
N MET A 227 -3.67 -10.06 -3.79
CA MET A 227 -2.64 -11.11 -3.81
C MET A 227 -1.31 -10.53 -3.35
N GLU A 228 -0.65 -11.15 -2.36
CA GLU A 228 0.70 -10.73 -1.98
C GLU A 228 1.66 -11.02 -3.12
N ILE A 229 2.30 -9.97 -3.64
CA ILE A 229 3.28 -10.08 -4.72
C ILE A 229 4.72 -10.00 -4.22
N ALA A 230 4.95 -9.33 -3.09
CA ALA A 230 6.27 -9.25 -2.46
C ALA A 230 6.15 -8.82 -1.00
N SER A 231 7.15 -9.21 -0.21
CA SER A 231 7.42 -8.61 1.09
C SER A 231 8.91 -8.41 1.29
N VAL A 232 9.28 -7.27 1.87
CA VAL A 232 10.67 -6.83 2.07
C VAL A 232 10.83 -6.40 3.51
N THR A 233 11.88 -6.89 4.17
CA THR A 233 12.20 -6.53 5.55
C THR A 233 13.48 -5.71 5.60
N ALA A 234 13.39 -4.50 6.14
CA ALA A 234 14.53 -3.67 6.51
C ALA A 234 14.72 -3.69 8.03
N LEU A 235 15.97 -3.64 8.47
CA LEU A 235 16.31 -3.45 9.87
C LEU A 235 16.90 -2.07 10.05
N ASN A 236 16.30 -1.27 10.92
CA ASN A 236 16.76 0.07 11.23
C ASN A 236 16.61 0.35 12.72
N ASP A 237 17.04 1.53 13.15
CA ASP A 237 17.03 1.92 14.56
C ASP A 237 15.62 2.33 15.03
N TYR A 238 15.50 2.79 16.27
CA TYR A 238 14.22 3.16 16.88
C TYR A 238 13.89 4.65 16.77
N THR A 239 14.65 5.41 15.99
CA THR A 239 14.42 6.85 15.80
C THR A 239 13.19 7.13 14.93
N ASP A 240 12.63 8.33 15.05
CA ASP A 240 11.57 8.79 14.17
C ASP A 240 12.07 8.89 12.72
N THR A 241 13.33 9.28 12.51
CA THR A 241 13.96 9.31 11.18
C THR A 241 13.93 7.92 10.53
N ALA A 242 14.34 6.87 11.24
CA ALA A 242 14.25 5.50 10.72
C ALA A 242 12.81 5.06 10.44
N LEU A 243 11.84 5.50 11.25
CA LEU A 243 10.42 5.28 10.98
C LEU A 243 9.99 5.96 9.68
N TYR A 244 10.35 7.23 9.49
CA TYR A 244 10.02 7.98 8.28
C TYR A 244 10.65 7.35 7.04
N ASP A 245 11.94 7.05 7.10
CA ASP A 245 12.75 6.53 6.00
C ASP A 245 12.29 5.15 5.53
N GLU A 246 11.75 4.31 6.43
CA GLU A 246 11.33 2.94 6.07
C GLU A 246 9.81 2.80 5.87
N ALA A 247 8.98 3.40 6.74
CA ALA A 247 7.53 3.24 6.65
C ALA A 247 6.92 4.07 5.50
N TYR A 248 7.45 5.27 5.27
CA TYR A 248 6.95 6.20 4.25
C TYR A 248 7.86 6.25 3.01
N LYS A 249 8.80 5.30 2.91
CA LYS A 249 9.65 5.09 1.75
C LYS A 249 8.83 4.99 0.46
N ILE A 250 9.19 5.78 -0.55
CA ILE A 250 8.66 5.64 -1.90
C ILE A 250 9.30 4.41 -2.55
N THR A 251 8.47 3.48 -3.01
CA THR A 251 8.90 2.25 -3.68
C THR A 251 8.34 2.22 -5.10
N PRO A 252 9.20 2.31 -6.14
CA PRO A 252 8.80 2.05 -7.51
C PRO A 252 8.50 0.55 -7.70
N VAL A 253 7.40 0.26 -8.40
CA VAL A 253 6.93 -1.09 -8.72
C VAL A 253 6.62 -1.14 -10.21
N LEU A 254 7.39 -1.92 -10.95
CA LEU A 254 7.17 -2.15 -12.38
C LEU A 254 6.35 -3.42 -12.55
N THR A 255 5.13 -3.28 -13.04
CA THR A 255 4.25 -4.40 -13.40
C THR A 255 4.36 -4.67 -14.88
N VAL A 256 4.57 -5.93 -15.26
CA VAL A 256 4.70 -6.40 -16.64
C VAL A 256 3.66 -7.49 -16.85
N PHE A 257 2.71 -7.25 -17.73
CA PHE A 257 1.70 -8.23 -18.12
C PHE A 257 2.00 -8.73 -19.53
N THR A 258 1.97 -10.04 -19.73
CA THR A 258 2.24 -10.66 -21.04
C THR A 258 0.93 -11.02 -21.74
N GLY A 259 0.89 -10.84 -23.06
CA GLY A 259 -0.15 -11.43 -23.90
C GLY A 259 0.23 -12.85 -24.33
N ASN A 260 -0.77 -13.71 -24.58
CA ASN A 260 -0.61 -15.02 -25.18
C ASN A 260 -1.88 -15.40 -25.98
N ASP A 261 -1.70 -15.71 -27.27
CA ASP A 261 -2.73 -15.76 -28.32
C ASP A 261 -3.95 -16.68 -28.08
N ASN A 262 -3.95 -17.53 -27.03
CA ASN A 262 -4.99 -18.53 -26.83
C ASN A 262 -5.67 -18.51 -25.45
N SER A 263 -5.23 -17.69 -24.48
CA SER A 263 -5.85 -17.67 -23.14
C SER A 263 -5.50 -16.48 -22.23
N SER A 264 -4.80 -15.44 -22.70
CA SER A 264 -4.43 -14.29 -21.85
C SER A 264 -5.52 -13.24 -21.76
N LEU A 265 -5.50 -12.47 -20.67
CA LEU A 265 -6.28 -11.23 -20.50
C LEU A 265 -5.90 -10.13 -21.51
N LEU A 266 -4.82 -10.31 -22.27
CA LEU A 266 -4.22 -9.27 -23.11
C LEU A 266 -3.85 -9.81 -24.49
N ASP A 267 -4.15 -9.04 -25.53
CA ASP A 267 -3.70 -9.31 -26.90
C ASP A 267 -2.23 -8.90 -27.13
N LYS A 268 -1.68 -8.04 -26.28
CA LYS A 268 -0.31 -7.52 -26.35
C LYS A 268 0.27 -7.31 -24.95
N PRO A 269 1.59 -7.44 -24.77
CA PRO A 269 2.22 -7.10 -23.50
C PRO A 269 1.99 -5.65 -23.11
N ALA A 270 1.93 -5.40 -21.81
CA ALA A 270 1.80 -4.06 -21.23
C ALA A 270 2.67 -3.95 -19.98
N SER A 271 3.50 -2.91 -19.89
CA SER A 271 4.34 -2.66 -18.71
C SER A 271 4.12 -1.26 -18.18
N GLN A 272 4.02 -1.12 -16.86
CA GLN A 272 3.75 0.15 -16.20
C GLN A 272 4.52 0.28 -14.89
N LEU A 273 5.02 1.49 -14.61
CA LEU A 273 5.74 1.81 -13.38
C LEU A 273 4.84 2.63 -12.45
N THR A 274 4.62 2.13 -11.24
CA THR A 274 3.79 2.77 -10.21
C THR A 274 4.63 2.99 -8.95
N CYS A 275 4.46 4.12 -8.27
CA CYS A 275 5.25 4.45 -7.08
C CYS A 275 4.33 4.43 -5.86
N LEU A 276 4.71 3.64 -4.87
CA LEU A 276 3.90 3.39 -3.67
C LEU A 276 4.62 3.86 -2.42
N LYS A 277 3.88 4.49 -1.51
CA LYS A 277 4.25 4.65 -0.10
C LYS A 277 3.01 4.58 0.76
N VAL A 278 3.17 4.39 2.06
CA VAL A 278 2.05 4.61 2.99
C VAL A 278 1.64 6.08 2.96
N VAL A 279 0.34 6.35 2.97
CA VAL A 279 -0.24 7.69 3.07
C VAL A 279 -1.16 7.72 4.28
N THR A 280 -0.88 8.65 5.19
CA THR A 280 -1.71 8.94 6.36
C THR A 280 -1.53 10.39 6.76
N GLU A 281 -2.57 11.01 7.30
CA GLU A 281 -2.52 12.38 7.85
C GLU A 281 -2.22 12.37 9.36
N GLU A 282 -2.15 11.19 9.98
CA GLU A 282 -2.08 11.04 11.43
C GLU A 282 -0.66 10.85 11.95
N ASP A 283 -0.39 11.42 13.13
CA ASP A 283 0.88 11.28 13.80
C ASP A 283 0.91 10.05 14.73
N PRO A 284 1.73 9.02 14.43
CA PRO A 284 1.89 7.87 15.31
C PRO A 284 2.41 8.18 16.73
N SER A 285 2.94 9.38 16.98
CA SER A 285 3.49 9.79 18.28
C SER A 285 2.49 10.45 19.24
N ASP A 286 1.27 10.77 18.78
CA ASP A 286 0.26 11.51 19.56
C ASP A 286 -0.65 10.62 20.44
N ASP A 287 -0.42 9.31 20.50
CA ASP A 287 -1.21 8.39 21.33
C ASP A 287 -0.68 8.30 22.78
N GLU A 288 -1.29 9.03 23.71
CA GLU A 288 -0.96 8.96 25.15
C GLU A 288 -1.39 7.64 25.84
N ASN A 289 -2.09 6.71 25.15
CA ASN A 289 -2.78 5.58 25.81
C ASN A 289 -2.61 4.18 25.18
N SER A 290 -1.74 3.95 24.19
CA SER A 290 -1.59 2.62 23.56
C SER A 290 -0.51 1.77 24.22
N SER A 291 -0.83 1.15 25.37
CA SER A 291 0.08 0.22 26.05
C SER A 291 0.00 -1.23 25.56
N GLU A 292 -0.79 -1.53 24.52
CA GLU A 292 -0.96 -2.89 24.01
C GLU A 292 -0.90 -2.96 22.47
N ASN A 293 0.22 -3.46 21.94
CA ASN A 293 0.36 -4.18 20.64
C ASN A 293 0.72 -3.41 19.35
N PHE A 294 1.08 -4.21 18.33
CA PHE A 294 2.42 -4.25 17.74
C PHE A 294 2.69 -3.34 16.53
N ALA A 295 1.80 -2.45 16.10
CA ALA A 295 2.01 -1.71 14.84
C ALA A 295 2.71 -0.36 15.02
N VAL A 296 2.42 0.41 16.07
CA VAL A 296 3.16 1.61 16.45
C VAL A 296 2.92 1.92 17.93
N THR A 297 3.93 1.73 18.78
CA THR A 297 4.07 2.51 20.03
C THR A 297 5.35 3.32 19.89
N VAL A 298 5.27 4.53 19.34
CA VAL A 298 6.35 5.51 19.42
C VAL A 298 6.15 6.22 20.76
N LYS A 299 6.86 5.77 21.78
CA LYS A 299 6.78 6.39 23.09
C LYS A 299 7.62 7.66 23.05
N ALA A 300 6.98 8.81 22.85
CA ALA A 300 7.61 10.12 22.98
C ALA A 300 8.31 10.22 24.35
N SER A 301 9.63 10.31 24.34
CA SER A 301 10.42 10.51 25.55
C SER A 301 10.27 11.97 26.01
N GLY A 302 9.23 12.23 26.80
CA GLY A 302 8.99 13.49 27.50
C GLY A 302 8.56 13.22 28.95
N PHE A 303 9.27 13.80 29.91
CA PHE A 303 9.09 13.61 31.35
C PHE A 303 7.63 13.70 31.82
N ALA A 304 7.12 12.63 32.46
CA ALA A 304 6.05 12.73 33.45
C ALA A 304 6.27 11.70 34.57
N ALA A 305 6.94 12.14 35.63
CA ALA A 305 6.94 11.42 36.91
C ALA A 305 5.54 11.54 37.53
N GLY A 306 4.79 10.44 37.54
CA GLY A 306 3.50 10.33 38.22
C GLY A 306 3.53 9.21 39.25
N ILE A 307 3.77 9.56 40.51
CA ILE A 307 3.70 8.65 41.65
C ILE A 307 2.23 8.27 41.85
N ALA A 308 1.88 6.99 41.67
CA ALA A 308 0.63 6.44 42.19
C ALA A 308 0.90 5.79 43.56
N VAL A 309 0.61 6.53 44.63
CA VAL A 309 0.52 6.00 45.99
C VAL A 309 -0.77 5.18 46.10
N LEU A 310 -0.65 3.85 46.22
CA LEU A 310 -1.75 3.00 46.64
C LEU A 310 -1.90 3.08 48.17
N ALA A 311 -2.82 3.93 48.64
CA ALA A 311 -3.35 3.86 50.00
C ALA A 311 -4.62 2.99 49.99
N GLY A 312 -4.43 1.68 50.16
CA GLY A 312 -5.51 0.76 50.48
C GLY A 312 -5.43 0.36 51.96
N ILE A 313 -6.30 0.91 52.80
CA ILE A 313 -6.71 0.23 54.03
C ILE A 313 -8.24 0.27 54.05
N PHE A 314 -8.82 -0.87 53.70
CA PHE A 314 -10.20 -1.20 53.99
C PHE A 314 -10.38 -1.30 55.51
N ALA A 315 -11.43 -0.66 56.00
CA ALA A 315 -11.93 -0.80 57.34
C ALA A 315 -12.36 -2.25 57.63
N LEU A 316 -11.92 -2.77 58.78
CA LEU A 316 -12.57 -3.83 59.52
C LEU A 316 -12.59 -3.40 60.98
N LEU A 317 -13.70 -2.77 61.39
CA LEU A 317 -14.40 -2.84 62.68
C LEU A 317 -15.52 -1.79 62.72
#